data_AF-A0A2H0BAX1-F1
#
_entry.id   AF-A0A2H0BAX1-F1
#
_cell.length_a   1.000
_cell.length_b   1.000
_cell.length_c   1.000
_cell.angle_alpha   90.00
_cell.angle_beta   90.00
_cell.angle_gamma   90.00
#
_symmetry.space_group_name_H-M   'P 1'
#
loop_
_entity.id
_entity.type
_entity.pdbx_description
1 polymer ?
#
loop_
_entity_poly.entity_id
_entity_poly.type
_entity_poly.pdbx_seq_one_letter_code
_entity_poly.pdbx_strand_id
1 'polypeptide(L)'
;MSELLGLQGNEELELGFDNNLQPIYKYKNLRLIPTDRAFEIRFENINNELIEIANRIVIKLITTLPFTPNLLAGFNYKLPYNCKIKDLKIPDYTNKYSLSEIKLIKIEPDYTVNVILSCGETKYVMYNFHYKDLGFIKENTIKNHINYIIKQHGN
;
A
#
# COMPACT_ATOMS: atom_id res chain seq x y z
N MET A 1 4.79 -15.16 17.89
CA MET A 1 4.95 -13.98 17.01
C MET A 1 3.62 -13.56 16.38
N SER A 2 2.77 -14.50 15.97
CA SER A 2 1.43 -14.27 15.40
C SER A 2 0.46 -13.52 16.34
N GLU A 3 0.41 -13.88 17.62
CA GLU A 3 -0.45 -13.19 18.62
C GLU A 3 -0.05 -11.72 18.86
N LEU A 4 1.25 -11.43 18.86
CA LEU A 4 1.79 -10.06 18.96
C LEU A 4 1.27 -9.17 17.82
N LEU A 5 1.09 -9.75 16.63
CA LEU A 5 0.55 -9.08 15.44
C LEU A 5 -0.99 -9.13 15.31
N GLY A 6 -1.69 -9.67 16.33
CA GLY A 6 -3.16 -9.58 16.42
C GLY A 6 -3.89 -10.58 15.53
N LEU A 7 -3.18 -11.64 15.18
CA LEU A 7 -3.72 -12.76 14.44
C LEU A 7 -4.42 -13.73 15.38
N GLN A 8 -5.53 -14.30 14.91
CA GLN A 8 -6.26 -15.36 15.58
C GLN A 8 -5.48 -16.68 15.49
N GLY A 9 -5.81 -17.67 16.33
CA GLY A 9 -5.04 -18.92 16.44
C GLY A 9 -4.96 -19.77 15.17
N ASN A 10 -5.79 -19.49 14.16
CA ASN A 10 -5.77 -20.11 12.83
C ASN A 10 -5.10 -19.24 11.75
N GLU A 11 -4.63 -18.05 12.11
CA GLU A 11 -3.98 -17.10 11.21
C GLU A 11 -2.46 -17.14 11.45
N GLU A 12 -1.72 -17.80 10.55
CA GLU A 12 -0.26 -17.84 10.61
C GLU A 12 0.36 -16.88 9.60
N LEU A 13 1.27 -16.02 10.09
CA LEU A 13 2.11 -15.16 9.27
C LEU A 13 3.42 -15.89 8.99
N GLU A 14 3.72 -16.11 7.71
CA GLU A 14 5.03 -16.57 7.30
C GLU A 14 5.99 -15.38 7.23
N LEU A 15 7.12 -15.49 7.91
CA LEU A 15 8.23 -14.55 7.77
C LEU A 15 9.18 -15.04 6.67
N GLY A 16 9.41 -14.20 5.67
CA GLY A 16 10.47 -14.40 4.69
C GLY A 16 11.38 -13.18 4.62
N PHE A 17 12.37 -13.23 3.74
CA PHE A 17 13.24 -12.11 3.42
C PHE A 17 13.27 -11.90 1.91
N ASP A 18 13.38 -10.64 1.48
CA ASP A 18 13.65 -10.30 0.09
C ASP A 18 15.14 -10.47 -0.24
N ASN A 19 15.52 -10.23 -1.50
CA ASN A 19 16.92 -10.34 -1.95
C ASN A 19 17.88 -9.36 -1.25
N ASN A 20 17.35 -8.32 -0.59
CA ASN A 20 18.10 -7.33 0.18
C ASN A 20 18.05 -7.60 1.70
N LEU A 21 17.60 -8.80 2.11
CA LEU A 21 17.40 -9.20 3.50
C LEU A 21 16.37 -8.34 4.25
N GLN A 22 15.46 -7.67 3.53
CA GLN A 22 14.33 -6.98 4.15
C GLN A 22 13.25 -7.99 4.53
N PRO A 23 12.67 -7.88 5.74
CA PRO A 23 11.64 -8.82 6.16
C PRO A 23 10.38 -8.66 5.30
N ILE A 24 9.80 -9.79 4.92
CA ILE A 24 8.51 -9.88 4.23
C ILE A 24 7.58 -10.69 5.13
N TYR A 25 6.46 -10.08 5.52
CA TYR A 25 5.39 -10.79 6.23
C TYR A 25 4.33 -11.23 5.21
N LYS A 26 4.12 -12.55 5.08
CA LYS A 26 3.22 -13.14 4.08
C LYS A 26 2.01 -13.79 4.77
N TYR A 27 0.82 -13.50 4.25
CA TYR A 27 -0.42 -14.17 4.63
C TYR A 27 -1.25 -14.43 3.38
N LYS A 28 -1.40 -15.69 2.96
CA LYS A 28 -2.10 -16.06 1.72
C LYS A 28 -1.63 -15.17 0.54
N ASN A 29 -2.55 -14.37 -0.02
CA ASN A 29 -2.33 -13.47 -1.16
C ASN A 29 -1.97 -12.03 -0.74
N LEU A 30 -1.58 -11.81 0.51
CA LEU A 30 -1.13 -10.53 1.07
C LEU A 30 0.36 -10.62 1.40
N ARG A 31 1.11 -9.59 0.99
CA ARG A 31 2.49 -9.38 1.44
C ARG A 31 2.63 -7.99 2.03
N LEU A 32 3.26 -7.91 3.18
CA LEU A 32 3.54 -6.69 3.92
C LEU A 32 5.06 -6.54 4.04
N ILE A 33 5.60 -5.45 3.50
CA ILE A 33 7.04 -5.24 3.37
C ILE A 33 7.36 -3.86 3.97
N PRO A 34 7.89 -3.80 5.21
CA PRO A 34 8.45 -2.56 5.73
C PRO A 34 9.68 -2.18 4.89
N THR A 35 9.72 -0.92 4.46
CA THR A 35 10.89 -0.33 3.81
C THR A 35 11.33 0.89 4.61
N ASP A 36 12.50 1.45 4.27
CA ASP A 36 13.04 2.62 4.98
C ASP A 36 12.15 3.87 4.90
N ARG A 37 11.23 3.94 3.92
CA ARG A 37 10.44 5.14 3.63
C ARG A 37 8.93 4.92 3.65
N ALA A 38 8.47 3.68 3.58
CA ALA A 38 7.06 3.36 3.44
C ALA A 38 6.78 1.92 3.87
N PHE A 39 5.50 1.64 4.10
CA PHE A 39 5.02 0.28 4.25
C PHE A 39 4.42 -0.18 2.92
N GLU A 40 5.08 -1.10 2.23
CA GLU A 40 4.56 -1.64 0.98
C GLU A 40 3.58 -2.77 1.28
N ILE A 41 2.37 -2.66 0.71
CA ILE A 41 1.28 -3.60 0.88
C ILE A 41 0.92 -4.14 -0.50
N ARG A 42 1.24 -5.41 -0.74
CA ARG A 42 0.93 -6.09 -2.00
C ARG A 42 -0.25 -7.02 -1.79
N PHE A 43 -1.32 -6.79 -2.54
CA PHE A 43 -2.43 -7.72 -2.68
C PHE A 43 -2.33 -8.41 -4.04
N GLU A 44 -2.29 -9.75 -4.08
CA GLU A 44 -2.47 -10.48 -5.34
C GLU A 44 -3.94 -10.53 -5.77
N ASN A 45 -4.86 -10.53 -4.79
CA ASN A 45 -6.28 -10.31 -4.99
C ASN A 45 -6.83 -9.50 -3.80
N ILE A 46 -7.71 -8.53 -4.07
CA ILE A 46 -8.33 -7.70 -3.04
C ILE A 46 -9.63 -8.37 -2.59
N ASN A 47 -9.74 -8.72 -1.31
CA ASN A 47 -10.98 -9.18 -0.69
C ASN A 47 -11.10 -8.67 0.75
N ASN A 48 -12.31 -8.74 1.33
CA ASN A 48 -12.59 -8.18 2.66
C ASN A 48 -11.74 -8.83 3.76
N GLU A 49 -11.55 -10.15 3.72
CA GLU A 49 -10.74 -10.88 4.70
C GLU A 49 -9.29 -10.35 4.73
N LEU A 50 -8.66 -10.22 3.56
CA LEU A 50 -7.28 -9.75 3.44
C LEU A 50 -7.15 -8.27 3.87
N ILE A 51 -8.17 -7.45 3.61
CA ILE A 51 -8.19 -6.05 4.07
C ILE A 51 -8.25 -5.98 5.60
N GLU A 52 -9.10 -6.78 6.24
CA GLU A 52 -9.24 -6.82 7.70
C GLU A 52 -7.95 -7.31 8.38
N ILE A 53 -7.33 -8.35 7.82
CA ILE A 53 -6.05 -8.88 8.29
C ILE A 53 -4.94 -7.84 8.13
N ALA A 54 -4.85 -7.19 6.95
CA ALA A 54 -3.86 -6.16 6.72
C ALA A 54 -4.03 -4.99 7.71
N ASN A 55 -5.26 -4.55 8.01
CA ASN A 55 -5.51 -3.47 8.96
C ASN A 55 -4.98 -3.83 10.36
N ARG A 56 -5.28 -5.04 10.84
CA ARG A 56 -4.82 -5.52 12.15
C ARG A 56 -3.30 -5.56 12.25
N ILE A 57 -2.64 -6.15 11.25
CA ILE A 57 -1.18 -6.31 11.25
C ILE A 57 -0.49 -4.94 11.14
N VAL A 58 -0.94 -4.08 10.23
CA VAL A 58 -0.31 -2.76 9.99
C VAL A 58 -0.44 -1.84 11.19
N ILE A 59 -1.61 -1.78 11.83
CA ILE A 59 -1.80 -0.97 13.04
C ILE A 59 -0.83 -1.45 14.11
N LYS A 60 -0.77 -2.77 14.35
CA LYS A 60 0.11 -3.33 15.37
C LYS A 60 1.58 -3.10 15.06
N LEU A 61 2.00 -3.30 13.81
CA LEU A 61 3.34 -2.96 13.36
C LEU A 61 3.64 -1.50 13.67
N ILE A 62 2.82 -0.55 13.21
CA ILE A 62 3.00 0.89 13.45
C ILE A 62 3.07 1.23 14.94
N THR A 63 2.18 0.68 15.76
CA THR A 63 2.16 0.93 17.21
C THR A 63 3.35 0.30 17.96
N THR A 64 4.01 -0.70 17.38
CA THR A 64 5.20 -1.35 17.95
C THR A 64 6.52 -0.75 17.42
N LEU A 65 6.46 0.33 16.63
CA LEU A 65 7.63 1.01 16.06
C LEU A 65 8.41 2.02 16.94
N PRO A 66 8.17 2.31 18.24
CA PRO A 66 9.05 3.26 18.95
C PRO A 66 10.53 2.81 19.01
N PHE A 67 10.85 1.57 18.58
CA PHE A 67 12.20 1.01 18.53
C PHE A 67 12.72 0.69 17.11
N THR A 68 12.00 1.04 16.04
CA THR A 68 12.48 0.78 14.66
C THR A 68 12.92 2.10 14.02
N PRO A 69 14.21 2.29 13.74
CA PRO A 69 14.69 3.52 13.13
C PRO A 69 14.36 3.50 11.65
N ASN A 70 13.11 3.81 11.25
CA ASN A 70 12.81 4.11 9.86
C ASN A 70 11.55 4.98 9.70
N LEU A 71 11.74 6.03 8.90
CA LEU A 71 10.80 7.08 8.56
C LEU A 71 9.61 6.50 7.78
N LEU A 72 8.52 6.11 8.43
CA LEU A 72 7.29 5.83 7.70
C LEU A 72 6.75 7.15 7.13
N ALA A 73 6.89 7.34 5.82
CA ALA A 73 6.30 8.46 5.11
C ALA A 73 5.18 8.01 4.16
N GLY A 74 4.61 6.80 4.32
CA GLY A 74 3.42 6.40 3.56
C GLY A 74 3.14 4.90 3.38
N PHE A 75 2.08 4.58 2.63
CA PHE A 75 1.70 3.24 2.18
C PHE A 75 1.77 3.13 0.67
N ASN A 76 2.40 2.06 0.16
CA ASN A 76 2.49 1.81 -1.28
C ASN A 76 1.64 0.58 -1.65
N TYR A 77 0.68 0.76 -2.54
CA TYR A 77 -0.15 -0.32 -3.09
C TYR A 77 0.21 -0.53 -4.55
N LYS A 78 0.80 -1.68 -4.88
CA LYS A 78 1.17 -2.03 -6.25
C LYS A 78 0.22 -3.09 -6.80
N LEU A 79 -0.44 -2.77 -7.92
CA LEU A 79 -1.41 -3.64 -8.58
C LEU A 79 -1.02 -3.88 -10.05
N PRO A 80 -1.22 -5.10 -10.59
CA PRO A 80 -1.13 -5.33 -12.03
C PRO A 80 -2.09 -4.40 -12.78
N TYR A 81 -1.62 -3.76 -13.84
CA TYR A 81 -2.44 -2.83 -14.62
C TYR A 81 -2.22 -3.06 -16.11
N ASN A 82 -3.32 -3.17 -16.87
CA ASN A 82 -3.22 -3.22 -18.32
C ASN A 82 -3.23 -1.79 -18.85
N CYS A 83 -2.10 -1.32 -19.38
CA CYS A 83 -1.93 0.05 -19.84
C CYS A 83 -2.85 0.43 -21.00
N LYS A 84 -4.06 0.88 -20.69
CA LYS A 84 -4.92 1.65 -21.58
C LYS A 84 -4.98 3.08 -21.07
N ILE A 85 -3.88 3.82 -21.28
CA ILE A 85 -3.73 5.22 -20.82
C ILE A 85 -4.90 6.11 -21.28
N LYS A 86 -5.51 5.78 -22.44
CA LYS A 86 -6.64 6.52 -23.02
C LYS A 86 -7.93 6.47 -22.19
N ASP A 87 -8.09 5.49 -21.31
CA ASP A 87 -9.33 5.24 -20.56
C ASP A 87 -9.24 5.73 -19.09
N LEU A 88 -8.10 6.29 -18.68
CA LEU A 88 -7.97 6.88 -17.35
C LEU A 88 -8.77 8.19 -17.29
N LYS A 89 -9.93 8.14 -16.63
CA LYS A 89 -10.55 9.35 -16.09
C LYS A 89 -9.60 9.91 -15.05
N ILE A 90 -8.90 10.98 -15.41
CA ILE A 90 -7.96 11.66 -14.53
C ILE A 90 -8.81 12.60 -13.64
N PRO A 91 -8.93 12.34 -12.33
CA PRO A 91 -9.55 13.29 -11.40
C PRO A 91 -8.67 14.55 -11.30
N ASP A 92 -9.02 15.56 -10.50
CA ASP A 92 -8.16 16.76 -10.30
C ASP A 92 -6.78 16.40 -9.70
N TYR A 93 -5.84 16.04 -10.57
CA TYR A 93 -4.49 15.60 -10.27
C TYR A 93 -3.49 16.48 -11.02
N THR A 94 -2.33 16.72 -10.41
CA THR A 94 -1.18 17.31 -11.10
C THR A 94 -0.38 16.22 -11.80
N ASN A 95 -0.06 16.39 -13.09
CA ASN A 95 0.52 15.32 -13.92
C ASN A 95 1.96 15.63 -14.33
N LYS A 96 2.83 14.61 -14.28
CA LYS A 96 4.16 14.61 -14.90
C LYS A 96 4.32 13.35 -15.74
N TYR A 97 4.87 13.51 -16.95
CA TYR A 97 5.02 12.43 -17.93
C TYR A 97 6.49 12.12 -18.20
N SER A 98 6.77 10.84 -18.45
CA SER A 98 8.01 10.34 -19.07
C SER A 98 7.67 9.31 -20.14
N LEU A 99 8.66 8.82 -20.90
CA LEU A 99 8.44 7.87 -22.01
C LEU A 99 7.76 6.55 -21.57
N SER A 100 7.89 6.15 -20.31
CA SER A 100 7.37 4.87 -19.79
C SER A 100 6.45 5.01 -18.57
N GLU A 101 6.30 6.22 -18.02
CA GLU A 101 5.56 6.45 -16.78
C GLU A 101 4.68 7.70 -16.81
N ILE A 102 3.51 7.61 -16.17
CA ILE A 102 2.66 8.75 -15.82
C ILE A 102 2.62 8.85 -14.30
N LYS A 103 2.89 10.05 -13.77
CA LYS A 103 2.81 10.35 -12.34
C LYS A 103 1.71 11.37 -12.11
N LEU A 104 0.69 10.99 -11.36
CA LEU A 104 -0.42 11.82 -10.95
C LEU A 104 -0.27 12.09 -9.45
N ILE A 105 -0.38 13.35 -9.03
CA ILE A 105 -0.32 13.73 -7.61
C ILE A 105 -1.61 14.42 -7.19
N LYS A 106 -2.18 13.98 -6.06
CA LYS A 106 -3.31 14.64 -5.39
C LYS A 106 -2.95 14.91 -3.94
N ILE A 107 -3.17 16.15 -3.50
CA ILE A 107 -2.91 16.59 -2.14
C ILE A 107 -4.25 16.64 -1.40
N GLU A 108 -4.34 15.89 -0.31
CA GLU A 108 -5.46 15.90 0.63
C GLU A 108 -5.02 16.61 1.94
N PRO A 109 -5.95 16.96 2.85
CA PRO A 109 -5.62 17.60 4.11
C PRO A 109 -4.59 16.81 4.96
N ASP A 110 -4.76 15.49 5.05
CA ASP A 110 -3.97 14.65 5.97
C ASP A 110 -2.87 13.82 5.27
N TYR A 111 -2.96 13.67 3.94
CA TYR A 111 -2.02 12.87 3.15
C TYR A 111 -1.90 13.39 1.71
N THR A 112 -0.91 12.89 0.99
CA THR A 112 -0.72 13.10 -0.45
C THR A 112 -0.75 11.74 -1.15
N VAL A 113 -1.51 11.60 -2.22
CA VAL A 113 -1.56 10.39 -3.05
C VAL A 113 -0.75 10.61 -4.31
N ASN A 114 0.28 9.79 -4.51
CA ASN A 114 0.99 9.70 -5.78
C ASN A 114 0.54 8.43 -6.50
N VAL A 115 -0.09 8.58 -7.66
CA VAL A 115 -0.44 7.47 -8.56
C VAL A 115 0.61 7.38 -9.65
N ILE A 116 1.29 6.24 -9.74
CA ILE A 116 2.32 5.98 -10.74
C ILE A 116 1.84 4.85 -11.65
N LEU A 117 1.63 5.17 -12.92
CA LEU A 117 1.30 4.22 -13.96
C LEU A 117 2.59 3.90 -14.72
N SER A 118 3.07 2.67 -14.63
CA SER A 118 4.20 2.18 -15.43
C SER A 118 3.69 1.35 -16.59
N CYS A 119 4.12 1.72 -17.79
CA CYS A 119 3.80 1.03 -19.04
C CYS A 119 5.03 0.48 -19.76
N GLY A 120 6.15 0.37 -19.05
CA GLY A 120 7.36 -0.33 -19.53
C GLY A 120 7.19 -1.86 -19.53
N GLU A 121 8.29 -2.58 -19.35
CA GLU A 121 8.31 -4.05 -19.37
C GLU A 121 7.35 -4.68 -18.35
N THR A 122 7.29 -4.10 -17.15
CA THR A 122 6.31 -4.48 -16.13
C THR A 122 5.23 -3.42 -16.05
N LYS A 123 3.99 -3.82 -16.40
CA LYS A 123 2.83 -2.94 -16.38
C LYS A 123 2.14 -2.97 -15.03
N TYR A 124 2.09 -1.82 -14.36
CA TYR A 124 1.47 -1.70 -13.04
C TYR A 124 0.91 -0.31 -12.79
N VAL A 125 -0.02 -0.24 -11.84
CA VAL A 125 -0.40 0.99 -11.17
C VAL A 125 0.06 0.91 -9.73
N MET A 126 0.64 2.00 -9.23
CA MET A 126 1.08 2.11 -7.86
C MET A 126 0.45 3.32 -7.21
N TYR A 127 -0.21 3.12 -6.07
CA TYR A 127 -0.79 4.18 -5.23
C TYR A 127 0.08 4.37 -4.00
N ASN A 128 0.73 5.52 -3.87
CA ASN A 128 1.55 5.86 -2.70
C ASN A 128 0.81 6.91 -1.87
N PHE A 129 0.33 6.53 -0.70
CA PHE A 129 -0.33 7.41 0.26
C PHE A 129 0.69 7.90 1.27
N HIS A 130 1.11 9.16 1.17
CA HIS A 130 2.08 9.78 2.07
C HIS A 130 1.37 10.64 3.11
N TYR A 131 1.39 10.22 4.38
CA TYR A 131 0.77 10.96 5.47
C TYR A 131 1.65 12.13 5.94
N LYS A 132 1.03 13.24 6.33
CA LYS A 132 1.73 14.38 6.93
C LYS A 132 2.13 14.12 8.39
N ASP A 133 1.34 13.30 9.08
CA ASP A 133 1.58 12.84 10.45
C ASP A 133 1.02 11.42 10.62
N LEU A 134 1.82 10.54 11.23
CA LEU A 134 1.49 9.14 11.47
C LEU A 134 0.37 8.96 12.50
N GLY A 135 0.14 9.95 13.36
CA GLY A 135 -1.00 9.98 14.30
C GLY A 135 -2.37 9.94 13.62
N PHE A 136 -2.43 10.19 12.30
CA PHE A 136 -3.66 10.12 11.51
C PHE A 136 -3.95 8.73 10.92
N ILE A 137 -3.08 7.74 11.12
CA ILE A 137 -3.34 6.37 10.69
C ILE A 137 -4.35 5.76 11.68
N LYS A 138 -5.61 5.72 11.26
CA LYS A 138 -6.75 5.24 12.06
C LYS A 138 -6.99 3.75 11.84
N GLU A 139 -7.80 3.19 12.73
CA GLU A 139 -8.44 1.89 12.52
C GLU A 139 -9.20 1.92 11.18
N ASN A 140 -8.92 0.97 10.28
CA ASN A 140 -9.42 0.87 8.91
C ASN A 140 -8.76 1.74 7.83
N THR A 141 -7.59 2.34 8.07
CA THR A 141 -6.86 3.11 7.04
C THR A 141 -6.69 2.34 5.72
N ILE A 142 -6.35 1.04 5.76
CA ILE A 142 -6.19 0.26 4.52
C ILE A 142 -7.53 0.08 3.82
N LYS A 143 -8.62 -0.12 4.56
CA LYS A 143 -9.96 -0.21 3.97
C LYS A 143 -10.33 1.09 3.25
N ASN A 144 -10.01 2.24 3.84
CA ASN A 144 -10.23 3.54 3.22
C ASN A 144 -9.39 3.73 1.95
N HIS A 145 -8.11 3.34 1.97
CA HIS A 145 -7.26 3.37 0.78
C HIS A 145 -7.78 2.45 -0.32
N ILE A 146 -8.16 1.22 0.01
CA ILE A 146 -8.69 0.27 -0.96
C ILE A 146 -10.04 0.76 -1.51
N ASN A 147 -10.93 1.31 -0.69
CA ASN A 147 -12.17 1.93 -1.15
C ASN A 147 -11.89 3.11 -2.09
N TYR A 148 -10.88 3.93 -1.79
CA TYR A 148 -10.42 4.99 -2.67
C TYR A 148 -9.97 4.43 -4.02
N ILE A 149 -9.06 3.43 -4.00
CA ILE A 149 -8.52 2.77 -5.20
C ILE A 149 -9.65 2.17 -6.03
N ILE A 150 -10.58 1.43 -5.40
CA ILE A 150 -11.75 0.83 -6.06
C ILE A 150 -12.63 1.92 -6.67
N LYS A 151 -12.93 3.01 -5.95
CA LYS A 151 -13.73 4.12 -6.48
C LYS A 151 -13.06 4.78 -7.70
N GLN A 152 -11.73 4.87 -7.73
CA GLN A 152 -11.00 5.42 -8.87
C GLN A 152 -10.87 4.43 -10.04
N HIS A 153 -10.93 3.12 -9.79
CA HIS A 153 -10.88 2.08 -10.83
C HIS A 153 -12.27 1.56 -11.27
N GLY A 154 -13.32 1.87 -10.53
CA GLY A 154 -14.70 1.46 -10.77
C GLY A 154 -15.55 2.57 -11.36
N ASN A 155 -15.46 2.73 -12.69
CA ASN A 155 -16.54 3.06 -13.64
C ASN A 155 -15.99 3.14 -15.06
#